data_AF-A0A820NZB2-F1
#
_entry.id   AF-A0A820NZB2-F1
#
_cell.length_a   1.000
_cell.length_b   1.000
_cell.length_c   1.000
_cell.angle_alpha   90.00
_cell.angle_beta   90.00
_cell.angle_gamma   90.00
#
_symmetry.space_group_name_H-M   'P 1'
#
loop_
_entity.id
_entity.type
_entity.pdbx_description
1 polymer ?
#
loop_
_entity_poly.entity_id
_entity_poly.type
_entity_poly.pdbx_seq_one_letter_code
_entity_poly.pdbx_strand_id
1 'polypeptide(L)'
;QYGPNVPTQSGVDTTPFVQPERFAQLEVKAPAPTRQDMQQPEAPKVVTPLQPIQVNEGSPALLQATIVGKPTPNFVWMKDGAPLAASNRLRTRYDIGTKQVLLQINDARPQDAGEYVVVATNPAGQETTATSLTVVPDKPGVDERGFVPSDKFRNLEQ
;
A
#
# COMPACT_ATOMS: atom_id res chain seq x y z
N GLN A 1 -57.06 -75.21 4.33
CA GLN A 1 -57.28 -75.84 5.64
C GLN A 1 -56.01 -75.64 6.47
N TYR A 2 -56.12 -74.86 7.56
CA TYR A 2 -55.29 -74.79 8.79
C TYR A 2 -54.00 -75.65 8.82
N GLY A 3 -52.77 -75.18 9.04
CA GLY A 3 -52.15 -74.23 9.99
C GLY A 3 -50.84 -74.90 10.53
N PRO A 4 -50.07 -74.38 11.51
CA PRO A 4 -49.85 -73.01 11.97
C PRO A 4 -48.35 -72.63 12.23
N ASN A 5 -48.10 -71.35 12.50
CA ASN A 5 -47.15 -70.75 13.47
C ASN A 5 -45.61 -70.93 13.37
N VAL A 6 -44.95 -69.79 13.10
CA VAL A 6 -43.67 -69.29 13.66
C VAL A 6 -43.65 -69.29 15.22
N PRO A 7 -42.52 -69.14 15.97
CA PRO A 7 -41.20 -68.51 15.65
C PRO A 7 -39.96 -69.33 16.12
N THR A 8 -38.68 -68.99 15.86
CA THR A 8 -37.86 -68.03 16.65
C THR A 8 -36.39 -67.94 16.16
N GLN A 9 -35.92 -66.68 16.00
CA GLN A 9 -34.56 -66.07 16.07
C GLN A 9 -33.31 -66.69 15.42
N SER A 10 -32.72 -65.91 14.50
CA SER A 10 -31.41 -65.21 14.67
C SER A 10 -31.14 -64.48 13.34
N GLY A 11 -31.19 -63.16 13.30
CA GLY A 11 -30.03 -62.34 13.63
C GLY A 11 -29.19 -62.13 12.37
N VAL A 12 -29.44 -61.05 11.62
CA VAL A 12 -28.44 -60.04 11.22
C VAL A 12 -29.16 -58.93 10.46
N ASP A 13 -29.16 -57.75 11.06
CA ASP A 13 -29.41 -56.48 10.39
C ASP A 13 -28.31 -56.28 9.34
N THR A 14 -28.67 -56.15 8.08
CA THR A 14 -27.76 -55.55 7.09
C THR A 14 -28.60 -54.73 6.14
N THR A 15 -29.11 -53.63 6.67
CA THR A 15 -29.56 -52.52 5.82
C THR A 15 -28.31 -51.96 5.14
N PRO A 16 -28.21 -51.93 3.80
CA PRO A 16 -27.09 -51.26 3.14
C PRO A 16 -27.20 -49.77 3.42
N PHE A 17 -26.27 -49.31 4.25
CA PHE A 17 -25.99 -47.94 4.62
C PHE A 17 -26.00 -47.03 3.38
N VAL A 18 -26.92 -46.07 3.38
CA VAL A 18 -26.94 -44.93 2.46
C VAL A 18 -25.61 -44.19 2.63
N GLN A 19 -24.79 -44.15 1.58
CA GLN A 19 -23.60 -43.29 1.53
C GLN A 19 -24.04 -41.83 1.40
N PRO A 20 -23.78 -40.94 2.38
CA PRO A 20 -24.09 -39.53 2.24
C PRO A 20 -22.81 -38.75 1.90
N GLU A 21 -22.10 -39.09 0.82
CA GLU A 21 -20.86 -38.36 0.45
C GLU A 21 -20.86 -37.95 -1.03
N ARG A 22 -22.03 -37.65 -1.58
CA ARG A 22 -22.11 -36.68 -2.67
C ARG A 22 -22.45 -35.35 -2.04
N PHE A 23 -21.48 -34.44 -2.08
CA PHE A 23 -21.55 -32.97 -2.19
C PHE A 23 -20.46 -32.33 -1.30
N ALA A 24 -19.50 -31.70 -1.99
CA ALA A 24 -18.53 -30.72 -1.50
C ALA A 24 -17.21 -31.23 -0.91
N GLN A 25 -16.25 -31.51 -1.79
CA GLN A 25 -14.98 -30.77 -1.71
C GLN A 25 -14.35 -30.68 -3.10
N LEU A 26 -14.68 -29.61 -3.83
CA LEU A 26 -13.73 -29.05 -4.80
C LEU A 26 -12.56 -28.55 -3.96
N GLU A 27 -11.67 -29.46 -3.57
CA GLU A 27 -10.41 -29.08 -2.95
C GLU A 27 -9.60 -28.39 -4.04
N VAL A 28 -9.58 -27.05 -3.98
CA VAL A 28 -8.67 -26.25 -4.78
C VAL A 28 -7.28 -26.70 -4.37
N LYS A 29 -6.73 -27.66 -5.13
CA LYS A 29 -5.41 -28.21 -4.93
C LYS A 29 -4.43 -27.10 -5.29
N ALA A 30 -4.18 -26.21 -4.34
CA ALA A 30 -3.09 -25.26 -4.41
C ALA A 30 -1.84 -26.08 -4.76
N PRO A 31 -1.07 -25.69 -5.80
CA PRO A 31 0.12 -26.43 -6.17
C PRO A 31 1.03 -26.52 -4.94
N ALA A 32 1.53 -27.72 -4.64
CA ALA A 32 2.41 -27.95 -3.52
C ALA A 32 3.63 -27.02 -3.62
N PRO A 33 4.06 -26.38 -2.52
CA PRO A 33 5.23 -25.51 -2.53
C PRO A 33 6.46 -26.28 -3.01
N THR A 34 7.06 -25.78 -4.08
CA THR A 34 8.35 -26.19 -4.65
C THR A 34 9.49 -26.03 -3.65
N ARG A 35 10.63 -26.72 -3.83
CA ARG A 35 11.81 -26.61 -2.93
C ARG A 35 12.38 -25.18 -2.78
N GLN A 36 11.97 -24.23 -3.62
CA GLN A 36 12.29 -22.81 -3.48
C GLN A 36 11.46 -22.09 -2.39
N ASP A 37 10.38 -22.72 -1.90
CA ASP A 37 9.46 -22.21 -0.87
C ASP A 37 9.91 -22.48 0.58
N MET A 38 11.14 -22.98 0.79
CA MET A 38 11.72 -23.09 2.15
C MET A 38 12.20 -21.72 2.70
N GLN A 39 12.06 -20.64 1.94
CA GLN A 39 12.14 -19.28 2.49
C GLN A 39 10.78 -18.90 3.04
N GLN A 40 10.68 -18.79 4.37
CA GLN A 40 9.45 -18.43 5.06
C GLN A 40 8.87 -17.13 4.46
N PRO A 41 7.60 -17.13 4.03
CA PRO A 41 6.97 -15.92 3.51
C PRO A 41 6.97 -14.86 4.62
N GLU A 42 7.54 -13.70 4.32
CA GLU A 42 7.67 -12.56 5.23
C GLU A 42 6.60 -11.54 4.84
N ALA A 43 5.68 -11.27 5.77
CA ALA A 43 4.69 -10.21 5.60
C ALA A 43 5.40 -8.88 5.32
N PRO A 44 4.80 -7.99 4.50
CA PRO A 44 5.34 -6.67 4.26
C PRO A 44 5.58 -5.96 5.59
N LYS A 45 6.74 -5.32 5.74
CA LYS A 45 7.08 -4.54 6.93
C LYS A 45 7.76 -3.25 6.51
N VAL A 46 7.27 -2.13 7.03
CA VAL A 46 7.89 -0.83 6.85
C VAL A 46 9.10 -0.75 7.77
N VAL A 47 10.30 -0.74 7.17
CA VAL A 47 11.58 -0.54 7.88
C VAL A 47 11.87 0.95 8.02
N THR A 48 11.61 1.70 6.95
CA THR A 48 11.74 3.15 6.93
C THR A 48 10.41 3.71 6.44
N PRO A 49 9.62 4.37 7.32
CA PRO A 49 8.36 4.97 6.91
C PRO A 49 8.61 6.14 5.98
N LEU A 50 7.57 6.52 5.25
CA LEU A 50 7.61 7.75 4.46
C LEU A 50 7.79 8.95 5.40
N GLN A 51 8.66 9.89 5.02
CA GLN A 51 8.89 11.11 5.78
C GLN A 51 8.20 12.32 5.13
N PRO A 52 7.65 13.23 5.95
CA PRO A 52 7.02 14.42 5.42
C PRO A 52 8.06 15.32 4.78
N ILE A 53 7.77 15.84 3.60
CA ILE A 53 8.68 16.72 2.87
C ILE A 53 7.99 18.02 2.49
N GLN A 54 8.78 19.08 2.46
CA GLN A 54 8.38 20.39 1.98
C GLN A 54 9.25 20.76 0.78
N VAL A 55 8.62 21.10 -0.34
CA VAL A 55 9.31 21.51 -1.57
C VAL A 55 8.74 22.82 -2.08
N ASN A 56 9.54 23.58 -2.81
CA ASN A 56 9.07 24.77 -3.51
C ASN A 56 8.27 24.38 -4.76
N GLU A 57 7.30 25.21 -5.13
CA GLU A 57 6.60 25.09 -6.40
C GLU A 57 7.59 25.03 -7.57
N GLY A 58 7.39 24.08 -8.49
CA GLY A 58 8.29 23.83 -9.61
C GLY A 58 9.54 23.01 -9.30
N SER A 59 9.81 22.70 -8.02
CA SER A 59 10.93 21.83 -7.63
C SER A 59 10.55 20.35 -7.65
N PRO A 60 11.52 19.44 -7.83
CA PRO A 60 11.25 18.02 -7.75
C PRO A 60 11.05 17.56 -6.29
N ALA A 61 10.03 16.74 -6.05
CA ALA A 61 9.78 16.06 -4.77
C ALA A 61 10.13 14.58 -4.87
N LEU A 62 10.77 14.02 -3.84
CA LEU A 62 11.12 12.61 -3.76
C LEU A 62 10.62 12.01 -2.44
N LEU A 63 9.60 11.17 -2.54
CA LEU A 63 9.07 10.40 -1.43
C LEU A 63 9.69 9.00 -1.49
N GLN A 64 10.31 8.56 -0.41
CA GLN A 64 10.96 7.25 -0.33
C GLN A 64 10.64 6.54 0.98
N ALA A 65 10.39 5.24 0.90
CA ALA A 65 10.22 4.36 2.04
C ALA A 65 10.91 3.03 1.80
N THR A 66 11.36 2.39 2.87
CA THR A 66 11.98 1.06 2.81
C THR A 66 10.97 0.05 3.32
N ILE A 67 10.51 -0.84 2.43
CA ILE A 67 9.50 -1.84 2.74
C ILE A 67 10.04 -3.21 2.34
N VAL A 68 10.24 -4.05 3.34
CA VAL A 68 10.69 -5.44 3.15
C VAL A 68 9.48 -6.35 3.07
N GLY A 69 9.62 -7.49 2.41
CA GLY A 69 8.57 -8.50 2.29
C GLY A 69 9.01 -9.58 1.31
N LYS A 70 8.60 -10.82 1.58
CA LYS A 70 8.87 -11.98 0.71
C LYS A 70 7.58 -12.79 0.54
N PRO A 71 7.14 -13.07 -0.69
CA PRO A 71 7.68 -12.58 -1.96
C PRO A 71 7.56 -11.06 -2.12
N THR A 72 8.20 -10.49 -3.15
CA THR A 72 8.21 -9.04 -3.40
C THR A 72 6.78 -8.46 -3.33
N PRO A 73 6.50 -7.53 -2.40
CA PRO A 73 5.17 -6.96 -2.29
C PRO A 73 4.81 -6.13 -3.51
N ASN A 74 3.52 -6.08 -3.82
CA ASN A 74 2.97 -5.14 -4.77
C ASN A 74 2.72 -3.79 -4.07
N PHE A 75 3.05 -2.69 -4.73
CA PHE A 75 2.93 -1.34 -4.16
C PHE A 75 1.84 -0.55 -4.89
N VAL A 76 0.90 -0.02 -4.11
CA VAL A 76 -0.15 0.88 -4.60
C VAL A 76 0.02 2.22 -3.89
N TRP A 77 0.20 3.28 -4.68
CA TRP A 77 0.24 4.64 -4.17
C TRP A 77 -1.15 5.26 -4.20
N MET A 78 -1.49 5.98 -3.14
CA MET A 78 -2.71 6.74 -2.98
C MET A 78 -2.38 8.18 -2.58
N LYS A 79 -3.18 9.13 -3.07
CA LYS A 79 -3.13 10.55 -2.71
C LYS A 79 -4.51 10.96 -2.21
N ASP A 80 -4.57 11.51 -0.99
CA ASP A 80 -5.81 12.03 -0.38
C ASP A 80 -6.97 11.01 -0.41
N GLY A 81 -6.65 9.73 -0.18
CA GLY A 81 -7.63 8.62 -0.19
C GLY A 81 -8.01 8.10 -1.59
N ALA A 82 -7.50 8.68 -2.67
CA ALA A 82 -7.71 8.20 -4.05
C ALA A 82 -6.45 7.51 -4.61
N PRO A 83 -6.57 6.54 -5.53
CA PRO A 83 -5.42 5.99 -6.24
C PRO A 83 -4.62 7.09 -6.93
N LEU A 84 -3.30 7.05 -6.81
CA LEU A 84 -2.43 8.04 -7.44
C LEU A 84 -2.61 7.98 -8.97
N ALA A 85 -3.11 9.06 -9.56
CA ALA A 85 -3.32 9.14 -11.00
C ALA A 85 -1.98 9.13 -11.75
N ALA A 86 -1.89 8.29 -12.78
CA ALA A 86 -0.73 8.30 -13.67
C ALA A 86 -0.59 9.68 -14.34
N SER A 87 0.61 10.26 -14.27
CA SER A 87 0.92 11.56 -14.88
C SER A 87 2.34 11.56 -15.40
N ASN A 88 2.62 12.33 -16.45
CA ASN A 88 3.98 12.46 -16.99
C ASN A 88 4.98 13.05 -15.97
N ARG A 89 4.46 13.76 -14.96
CA ARG A 89 5.24 14.37 -13.87
C ARG A 89 5.54 13.40 -12.73
N LEU A 90 4.76 12.33 -12.59
CA LEU A 90 4.82 11.37 -11.49
C LEU A 90 5.54 10.09 -11.97
N ARG A 91 6.53 9.62 -11.21
CA ARG A 91 7.23 8.37 -11.48
C ARG A 91 7.36 7.56 -10.21
N THR A 92 6.73 6.39 -10.19
CA THR A 92 6.90 5.41 -9.12
C THR A 92 7.95 4.38 -9.51
N ARG A 93 8.83 4.01 -8.58
CA ARG A 93 9.82 2.94 -8.76
C ARG A 93 9.91 2.10 -7.50
N TYR A 94 10.23 0.82 -7.67
CA TYR A 94 10.60 -0.06 -6.57
C TYR A 94 11.95 -0.70 -6.89
N ASP A 95 12.90 -0.59 -5.97
CA ASP A 95 14.20 -1.23 -6.06
C ASP A 95 14.20 -2.53 -5.24
N ILE A 96 14.28 -3.66 -5.92
CA ILE A 96 14.27 -4.98 -5.29
C ILE A 96 15.57 -5.20 -4.49
N GLY A 97 16.69 -4.57 -4.85
CA GLY A 97 17.96 -4.68 -4.14
C GLY A 97 17.89 -3.99 -2.78
N THR A 98 17.60 -2.69 -2.78
CA THR A 98 17.55 -1.86 -1.57
C THR A 98 16.23 -1.96 -0.82
N LYS A 99 15.20 -2.61 -1.39
CA LYS A 99 13.84 -2.71 -0.83
C LYS A 99 13.17 -1.34 -0.67
N GLN A 100 13.57 -0.38 -1.50
CA GLN A 100 13.05 0.98 -1.45
C GLN A 100 11.93 1.18 -2.47
N VAL A 101 10.82 1.75 -2.02
CA VAL A 101 9.76 2.27 -2.87
C VAL A 101 9.91 3.79 -2.97
N LEU A 102 9.90 4.30 -4.19
CA LEU A 102 10.13 5.71 -4.49
C LEU A 102 8.97 6.26 -5.32
N LEU A 103 8.55 7.48 -4.99
CA LEU A 103 7.66 8.30 -5.79
C LEU A 103 8.37 9.64 -6.04
N GLN A 104 8.70 9.88 -7.30
CA GLN A 104 9.32 11.11 -7.77
C GLN A 104 8.29 11.98 -8.49
N ILE A 105 8.21 13.24 -8.09
CA ILE A 105 7.40 14.29 -8.71
C ILE A 105 8.38 15.28 -9.32
N ASN A 106 8.42 15.42 -10.65
CA ASN A 106 9.42 16.28 -11.30
C ASN A 106 9.10 17.79 -11.19
N ASP A 107 7.82 18.13 -11.16
CA ASP A 107 7.29 19.50 -11.13
C ASP A 107 6.19 19.53 -10.07
N ALA A 108 6.56 19.85 -8.83
CA ALA A 108 5.64 19.88 -7.70
C ALA A 108 4.76 21.14 -7.78
N ARG A 109 3.44 20.94 -7.81
CA ARG A 109 2.45 22.01 -7.84
C ARG A 109 1.69 22.07 -6.52
N PRO A 110 1.06 23.22 -6.21
CA PRO A 110 0.18 23.34 -5.04
C PRO A 110 -0.95 22.28 -5.02
N GLN A 111 -1.36 21.78 -6.19
CA GLN A 111 -2.35 20.70 -6.35
C GLN A 111 -1.80 19.31 -6.00
N ASP A 112 -0.48 19.12 -6.09
CA ASP A 112 0.17 17.87 -5.72
C ASP A 112 0.37 17.77 -4.20
N ALA A 113 0.30 18.88 -3.46
CA ALA A 113 0.29 18.85 -2.00
C ALA A 113 -0.88 17.97 -1.49
N GLY A 114 -0.65 17.26 -0.39
CA GLY A 114 -1.62 16.33 0.18
C GLY A 114 -0.98 15.19 0.96
N GLU A 115 -1.81 14.24 1.36
CA GLU A 115 -1.39 13.02 2.05
C GLU A 115 -1.12 11.90 1.03
N TYR A 116 0.10 11.37 1.07
CA TYR A 116 0.55 10.25 0.24
C TYR A 116 0.63 8.98 1.08
N VAL A 117 -0.04 7.94 0.61
CA VAL A 117 -0.10 6.63 1.26
C VAL A 117 0.43 5.59 0.30
N VAL A 118 1.31 4.71 0.75
CA VAL A 118 1.72 3.53 -0.01
C VAL A 118 1.28 2.27 0.72
N VAL A 119 0.55 1.43 -0.01
CA VAL A 119 0.05 0.14 0.46
C VAL A 119 0.90 -0.96 -0.18
N ALA A 120 1.60 -1.72 0.64
CA ALA A 120 2.40 -2.87 0.25
C ALA A 120 1.65 -4.16 0.55
N THR A 121 1.36 -4.97 -0.46
CA THR A 121 0.56 -6.20 -0.31
C THR A 121 1.34 -7.40 -0.84
N ASN A 122 1.42 -8.48 -0.06
CA ASN A 122 1.96 -9.78 -0.50
C ASN A 122 1.09 -10.95 0.05
N PRO A 123 1.23 -12.19 -0.45
CA PRO A 123 0.47 -13.36 0.01
C PRO A 123 0.47 -13.65 1.53
N ALA A 124 1.48 -13.19 2.25
CA ALA A 124 1.70 -13.32 3.68
C ALA A 124 1.09 -12.17 4.52
N GLY A 125 0.70 -11.05 3.88
CA GLY A 125 0.10 -9.91 4.58
C GLY A 125 0.11 -8.59 3.81
N GLN A 126 -0.31 -7.53 4.49
CA GLN A 126 -0.37 -6.18 3.94
C GLN A 126 0.15 -5.19 4.98
N GLU A 127 0.87 -4.16 4.52
CA GLU A 127 1.40 -3.09 5.34
C GLU A 127 1.19 -1.75 4.63
N THR A 128 1.01 -0.68 5.38
CA THR A 128 0.75 0.65 4.83
C THR A 128 1.58 1.72 5.55
N THR A 129 2.08 2.71 4.82
CA THR A 129 2.73 3.88 5.41
C THR A 129 2.24 5.16 4.72
N ALA A 130 2.08 6.23 5.48
CA ALA A 130 1.51 7.50 5.07
C ALA A 130 2.45 8.66 5.37
N THR A 131 2.35 9.74 4.59
CA THR A 131 3.11 10.97 4.80
C THR A 131 2.45 12.19 4.18
N SER A 132 2.91 13.38 4.54
CA SER A 132 2.42 14.64 3.99
C SER A 132 3.45 15.29 3.06
N LEU A 133 2.98 15.75 1.90
CA LEU A 133 3.73 16.60 0.98
C LEU A 133 3.20 18.02 1.06
N THR A 134 4.09 18.96 1.40
CA THR A 134 3.79 20.39 1.39
C THR A 134 4.51 21.06 0.22
N VAL A 135 3.76 21.81 -0.59
CA VAL A 135 4.32 22.62 -1.67
C VAL A 135 4.23 24.09 -1.30
N VAL A 136 5.37 24.76 -1.18
CA VAL A 136 5.45 26.18 -0.85
C VAL A 136 5.51 26.97 -2.16
N PRO A 137 4.55 27.87 -2.43
CA PRO A 137 4.62 28.73 -3.60
C PRO A 137 5.89 29.57 -3.52
N ASP A 138 6.54 29.79 -4.66
CA ASP A 138 7.68 30.69 -4.79
C ASP A 138 7.20 32.13 -4.53
N LYS A 139 7.06 32.48 -3.26
CA LYS A 139 6.99 33.88 -2.87
C LYS A 139 8.43 34.35 -2.85
N PRO A 140 8.82 35.35 -3.67
CA PRO A 140 10.07 36.02 -3.45
C PRO A 140 10.03 36.51 -2.01
N GLY A 141 10.99 36.09 -1.20
CA GLY A 141 11.17 36.62 0.14
C GLY A 141 11.10 38.14 0.02
N VAL A 142 10.13 38.75 0.69
CA VAL A 142 10.03 40.20 0.81
C VAL A 142 11.41 40.64 1.30
N ASP A 143 12.10 41.37 0.45
CA ASP A 143 13.36 42.02 0.76
C ASP A 143 13.20 42.85 2.04
N GLU A 144 13.87 42.44 3.11
CA GLU A 144 14.08 43.27 4.32
C GLU A 144 15.03 44.45 4.03
N ARG A 145 14.92 45.09 2.86
CA ARG A 145 15.68 46.28 2.46
C ARG A 145 14.81 47.18 1.56
N GLY A 146 13.83 47.88 2.14
CA GLY A 146 13.02 48.75 1.29
C GLY A 146 12.15 49.84 1.91
N PHE A 147 11.97 49.93 3.23
CA PHE A 147 11.16 51.00 3.80
C PHE A 147 11.97 51.90 4.75
N VAL A 148 12.83 52.73 4.15
CA VAL A 148 13.26 53.97 4.83
C VAL A 148 12.16 55.00 4.53
N PRO A 149 11.35 55.41 5.51
CA PRO A 149 10.37 56.48 5.28
C PRO A 149 11.11 57.70 4.76
N SER A 150 10.67 58.19 3.60
CA SER A 150 11.24 59.35 2.91
C SER A 150 10.80 60.64 3.59
N ASP A 151 11.13 60.79 4.87
CA ASP A 151 10.95 62.03 5.63
C ASP A 151 12.31 62.66 5.98
N LYS A 152 13.23 62.66 5.03
CA LYS A 152 14.30 63.68 5.01
C LYS A 152 13.81 64.86 4.20
N PHE A 153 12.96 65.65 4.86
CA PHE A 153 12.58 66.97 4.42
C PHE A 153 13.83 67.75 4.02
N ARG A 154 13.84 68.11 2.74
CA ARG A 154 14.72 69.11 2.14
C ARG A 154 14.46 70.44 2.86
N ASN A 155 15.39 70.87 3.72
CA ASN A 155 15.61 72.30 3.97
C ASN A 155 16.94 72.53 4.70
N LEU A 156 17.97 72.92 3.95
CA LEU A 156 18.85 74.03 4.32
C LEU A 156 19.63 74.42 3.05
N GLU A 157 18.94 75.08 2.12
CA GLU A 157 19.58 76.08 1.28
C GLU A 157 19.48 77.41 2.05
N GLN A 158 20.52 77.71 2.84
CA GLN A 158 21.12 79.04 3.11
C GLN A 158 22.19 78.94 4.20
#